data_AF-A0A5C7PBC6-F1
#
_entry.id   AF-A0A5C7PBC6-F1
#
_cell.length_a   1.000
_cell.length_b   1.000
_cell.length_c   1.000
_cell.angle_alpha   90.00
_cell.angle_beta   90.00
_cell.angle_gamma   90.00
#
_symmetry.space_group_name_H-M   'P 1'
#
loop_
_entity.id
_entity.type
_entity.pdbx_description
1 polymer ?
#
loop_
_entity_poly.entity_id
_entity_poly.type
_entity_poly.pdbx_seq_one_letter_code
_entity_poly.pdbx_strand_id
1 'polypeptide(L)'
;MSTDRALIDVVETWLPQIGASPTEAPWVASAVAEQLSGLPTPLRLGVGTLGKALSVLPEGTTAKLSTLPGTGEYVRLVRSLATVVYFDALEANR
;
A
#
# COMPACT_ATOMS: atom_id res chain seq x y z
N MET A 1 16.33 -0.18 -2.96
CA MET A 1 15.28 -0.82 -2.14
C MET A 1 14.24 -1.34 -3.11
N SER A 2 14.00 -2.66 -3.15
CA SER A 2 12.95 -3.23 -3.99
C SER A 2 11.60 -2.88 -3.35
N THR A 3 10.80 -2.06 -4.01
CA THR A 3 9.42 -1.80 -3.58
C THR A 3 8.68 -3.14 -3.54
N ASP A 4 8.03 -3.43 -2.41
CA ASP A 4 7.39 -4.71 -2.15
C ASP A 4 6.28 -4.96 -3.20
N ARG A 5 6.33 -6.07 -3.93
CA ARG A 5 5.38 -6.34 -5.02
C ARG A 5 3.94 -6.36 -4.51
N ALA A 6 3.73 -6.86 -3.30
CA ALA A 6 2.42 -6.87 -2.64
C ALA A 6 1.91 -5.45 -2.36
N LEU A 7 2.79 -4.50 -2.07
CA LEU A 7 2.42 -3.10 -1.88
C LEU A 7 1.93 -2.49 -3.20
N ILE A 8 2.66 -2.75 -4.30
CA ILE A 8 2.29 -2.27 -5.63
C ILE A 8 0.92 -2.82 -6.03
N ASP A 9 0.67 -4.12 -5.85
CA ASP A 9 -0.62 -4.74 -6.22
C ASP A 9 -1.80 -4.14 -5.43
N VAL A 10 -1.61 -3.85 -4.13
CA VAL A 10 -2.65 -3.21 -3.30
C VAL A 10 -2.92 -1.78 -3.79
N VAL A 11 -1.88 -1.03 -4.14
CA VAL A 11 -2.02 0.34 -4.66
C VAL A 11 -2.67 0.33 -6.03
N GLU A 12 -2.22 -0.52 -6.95
CA GLU A 12 -2.73 -0.66 -8.32
C GLU A 12 -4.23 -1.00 -8.33
N THR A 13 -4.68 -1.87 -7.43
CA THR A 13 -6.10 -2.22 -7.28
C THR A 13 -6.92 -1.15 -6.57
N TRP A 14 -6.29 -0.24 -5.84
CA TRP A 14 -6.96 0.82 -5.09
C TRP A 14 -7.12 2.12 -5.88
N LEU A 15 -6.10 2.54 -6.64
CA LEU A 15 -6.08 3.83 -7.35
C LEU A 15 -7.34 4.09 -8.22
N PRO A 16 -7.87 3.11 -8.98
CA PRO A 16 -9.09 3.32 -9.75
C PRO A 16 -10.32 3.67 -8.89
N GLN A 17 -10.35 3.25 -7.63
CA GLN A 17 -11.47 3.50 -6.71
C GLN A 17 -11.49 4.96 -6.22
N ILE A 18 -10.37 5.68 -6.35
CA ILE A 18 -10.26 7.11 -6.02
C ILE A 18 -10.16 7.98 -7.28
N GLY A 19 -10.41 7.42 -8.46
CA GLY A 19 -10.37 8.13 -9.75
C GLY A 19 -8.97 8.35 -10.32
N ALA A 20 -7.95 7.67 -9.81
CA ALA A 20 -6.56 7.72 -10.28
C ALA A 20 -6.26 6.61 -11.29
N SER A 21 -5.19 6.75 -12.06
CA SER A 21 -4.78 5.74 -13.04
C SER A 21 -3.98 4.60 -12.39
N PRO A 22 -4.21 3.32 -12.73
CA PRO A 22 -3.36 2.21 -12.26
C PRO A 22 -1.88 2.40 -12.62
N THR A 23 -1.57 3.12 -13.70
CA THR A 23 -0.20 3.40 -14.14
C THR A 23 0.60 4.25 -13.13
N GLU A 24 -0.09 4.92 -12.21
CA GLU A 24 0.50 5.74 -11.14
C GLU A 24 0.93 4.90 -9.94
N ALA A 25 0.55 3.61 -9.89
CA ALA A 25 0.85 2.71 -8.79
C ALA A 25 2.33 2.65 -8.40
N PRO A 26 3.32 2.63 -9.32
CA PRO A 26 4.72 2.53 -8.93
C PRO A 26 5.20 3.69 -8.05
N TRP A 27 4.83 4.93 -8.37
CA TRP A 27 5.29 6.10 -7.60
C TRP A 27 4.51 6.23 -6.29
N VAL A 28 3.18 5.97 -6.32
CA VAL A 28 2.35 6.00 -5.10
C VAL A 28 2.83 4.92 -4.13
N ALA A 29 3.10 3.71 -4.60
CA ALA A 29 3.64 2.64 -3.78
C ALA A 29 5.03 2.99 -3.20
N SER A 30 5.89 3.67 -3.95
CA SER A 30 7.18 4.15 -3.45
C SER A 30 7.02 5.15 -2.31
N ALA A 31 6.13 6.13 -2.47
CA ALA A 31 5.86 7.15 -1.44
C ALA A 31 5.17 6.54 -0.20
N VAL A 32 4.27 5.57 -0.38
CA VAL A 32 3.70 4.80 0.73
C VAL A 32 4.79 4.00 1.45
N ALA A 33 5.71 3.36 0.74
CA ALA A 33 6.82 2.64 1.35
C ALA A 33 7.72 3.57 2.20
N GLU A 34 7.92 4.81 1.76
CA GLU A 34 8.63 5.84 2.51
C GLU A 34 7.91 6.19 3.82
N GLN A 35 6.60 6.44 3.76
CA GLN A 35 5.77 6.70 4.94
C GLN A 35 5.83 5.51 5.93
N LEU A 36 5.73 4.28 5.44
CA LEU A 36 5.84 3.07 6.25
C LEU A 36 7.23 2.91 6.89
N SER A 37 8.28 3.36 6.22
CA SER A 37 9.66 3.31 6.74
C SER A 37 9.88 4.27 7.92
N GLY A 38 9.11 5.36 7.97
CA GLY A 38 9.11 6.36 9.05
C GLY A 38 8.35 5.94 10.32
N LEU A 39 7.68 4.79 10.32
CA LEU A 39 6.95 4.30 11.49
C LEU A 39 7.90 3.96 12.67
N PRO A 40 7.46 4.18 13.92
CA PRO A 40 8.17 3.68 15.10
C PRO A 40 8.47 2.18 14.99
N THR A 41 9.64 1.75 15.47
CA THR A 41 10.16 0.38 15.29
C THR A 41 9.14 -0.74 15.57
N PRO A 42 8.34 -0.71 16.65
CA PRO A 42 7.34 -1.76 16.90
C PRO A 42 6.27 -1.84 15.80
N LEU A 43 5.81 -0.70 15.30
CA LEU A 43 4.81 -0.62 14.24
C LEU A 43 5.39 -1.03 12.90
N ARG A 44 6.61 -0.58 12.59
CA ARG A 44 7.33 -0.96 11.37
C ARG A 44 7.55 -2.48 11.28
N LEU A 45 7.89 -3.13 12.40
CA LEU A 45 8.04 -4.59 12.46
C LEU A 45 6.70 -5.32 12.25
N GLY A 46 5.62 -4.84 12.87
CA GLY A 46 4.29 -5.41 12.68
C GLY A 46 3.80 -5.29 11.23
N VAL A 47 3.88 -4.09 10.66
CA VAL A 47 3.51 -3.82 9.26
C VAL A 47 4.38 -4.60 8.29
N GLY A 48 5.71 -4.65 8.51
CA GLY A 48 6.62 -5.40 7.66
C GLY A 48 6.39 -6.91 7.71
N THR A 49 5.97 -7.46 8.86
CA THR A 49 5.59 -8.88 8.99
C THR A 49 4.32 -9.17 8.20
N LEU A 50 3.32 -8.28 8.27
CA LEU A 50 2.08 -8.40 7.51
C LEU A 50 2.31 -8.27 5.99
N GLY A 51 3.16 -7.34 5.56
CA GLY A 51 3.54 -7.17 4.15
C GLY A 51 4.20 -8.43 3.57
N LYS A 52 5.15 -9.02 4.30
CA LYS A 52 5.79 -10.29 3.91
C LYS A 52 4.83 -11.47 3.90
N ALA A 53 3.88 -11.52 4.83
CA ALA A 53 2.84 -12.56 4.82
C ALA A 53 1.95 -12.46 3.58
N LEU A 54 1.79 -11.27 3.00
CA LEU A 54 1.08 -11.07 1.74
C LEU A 54 1.94 -11.39 0.51
N SER A 55 3.26 -11.15 0.56
CA SER A 55 4.15 -11.40 -0.58
C SER A 55 4.34 -12.88 -0.92
N VAL A 56 4.02 -13.80 0.00
CA VAL A 56 4.08 -15.26 -0.23
C VAL A 56 2.81 -15.84 -0.85
N LEU A 57 1.78 -15.01 -1.05
CA LEU A 57 0.49 -15.47 -1.55
C LEU A 57 0.43 -15.36 -3.08
N PRO A 58 -0.36 -16.22 -3.75
CA PRO A 58 -0.53 -16.15 -5.20
C PRO A 58 -1.06 -14.79 -5.64
N GLU A 59 -0.60 -14.34 -6.80
CA GLU A 59 -1.04 -13.09 -7.43
C GLU A 59 -2.59 -13.03 -7.51
N GLY A 60 -3.16 -11.87 -7.21
CA GLY A 60 -4.61 -11.66 -7.21
C GLY A 60 -5.35 -12.11 -5.93
N THR A 61 -4.66 -12.73 -4.96
CA THR A 61 -5.26 -13.12 -3.68
C THR A 61 -5.32 -11.95 -2.68
N THR A 62 -4.49 -10.93 -2.86
CA THR A 62 -4.41 -9.71 -2.03
C THR A 62 -5.76 -9.00 -1.87
N ALA A 63 -6.58 -8.94 -2.92
CA ALA A 63 -7.92 -8.34 -2.85
C ALA A 63 -8.88 -9.12 -1.92
N LYS A 64 -8.81 -10.46 -1.93
CA LYS A 64 -9.66 -11.33 -1.11
C LYS A 64 -9.31 -11.26 0.38
N LEU A 65 -8.07 -10.89 0.71
CA LEU A 65 -7.54 -10.87 2.08
C LEU A 65 -7.89 -9.61 2.87
N SER A 66 -8.48 -8.60 2.21
CA SER A 66 -9.08 -7.44 2.91
C SER A 66 -10.15 -7.83 3.95
N THR A 67 -10.58 -9.11 3.93
CA THR A 67 -11.57 -9.70 4.83
C THR A 67 -10.97 -10.52 5.99
N LEU A 68 -9.66 -10.80 5.99
CA LEU A 68 -9.01 -11.55 7.07
C LEU A 68 -8.42 -10.61 8.13
N PRO A 69 -8.56 -10.94 9.43
CA PRO A 69 -7.94 -10.17 10.51
C PRO A 69 -6.41 -10.22 10.45
N GLY A 70 -5.74 -9.10 10.69
CA GLY A 70 -4.30 -8.87 10.53
C GLY A 70 -3.92 -8.35 9.13
N THR A 71 -4.21 -9.12 8.09
CA THR A 71 -3.90 -8.76 6.69
C THR A 71 -4.85 -7.69 6.14
N GLY A 72 -6.10 -7.69 6.61
CA GLY A 72 -7.07 -6.62 6.34
C GLY A 72 -6.63 -5.26 6.87
N GLU A 73 -6.01 -5.19 8.06
CA GLU A 73 -5.46 -3.94 8.59
C GLU A 73 -4.30 -3.42 7.73
N TYR A 74 -3.41 -4.29 7.25
CA TYR A 74 -2.33 -3.87 6.35
C TYR A 74 -2.89 -3.26 5.06
N VAL A 75 -3.84 -3.94 4.41
CA VAL A 75 -4.48 -3.44 3.18
C VAL A 75 -5.18 -2.11 3.43
N ARG A 76 -5.89 -1.97 4.55
CA ARG A 76 -6.54 -0.70 4.93
C ARG A 76 -5.53 0.43 5.13
N LEU A 77 -4.43 0.16 5.85
CA LEU A 77 -3.36 1.13 6.08
C LEU A 77 -2.76 1.60 4.76
N VAL A 78 -2.39 0.68 3.87
CA VAL A 78 -1.83 1.00 2.56
C VAL A 78 -2.81 1.84 1.74
N ARG A 79 -4.10 1.49 1.71
CA ARG A 79 -5.13 2.27 1.00
C ARG A 79 -5.25 3.68 1.56
N SER A 80 -5.28 3.83 2.88
CA SER A 80 -5.33 5.15 3.52
C SER A 80 -4.11 5.99 3.17
N LEU A 81 -2.90 5.44 3.25
CA LEU A 81 -1.68 6.15 2.89
C LEU A 81 -1.63 6.50 1.40
N ALA A 82 -2.04 5.57 0.52
CA ALA A 82 -2.09 5.81 -0.92
C ALA A 82 -3.04 6.97 -1.26
N THR A 83 -4.20 7.05 -0.60
CA THR A 83 -5.14 8.17 -0.76
C THR A 83 -4.48 9.50 -0.37
N VAL A 84 -3.87 9.57 0.81
CA VAL A 84 -3.23 10.80 1.31
C VAL A 84 -2.09 11.23 0.38
N VAL A 85 -1.16 10.32 0.09
CA VAL A 85 -0.03 10.56 -0.81
C VAL A 85 -0.48 11.07 -2.18
N TYR A 86 -1.52 10.45 -2.75
CA TYR A 86 -2.01 10.82 -4.07
C TYR A 86 -2.62 12.23 -4.08
N PHE A 87 -3.50 12.54 -3.13
CA PHE A 87 -4.14 13.85 -3.09
C PHE A 87 -3.19 14.98 -2.67
N ASP A 88 -2.27 14.73 -1.73
CA ASP A 88 -1.24 15.71 -1.36
C ASP A 88 -0.37 16.09 -2.57
N ALA A 89 -0.01 15.10 -3.42
CA ALA A 89 0.76 15.35 -4.64
C ALA A 89 -0.04 16.15 -5.69
N LEU A 90 -1.35 15.99 -5.76
CA LEU A 90 -2.21 16.81 -6.63
C LEU A 90 -2.34 18.24 -6.11
N GLU A 91 -2.40 18.44 -4.80
CA GLU A 91 -2.45 19.78 -4.19
C GLU A 91 -1.12 20.53 -4.37
N ALA A 92 0.02 19.86 -4.21
CA ALA A 92 1.34 20.47 -4.38
C ALA A 92 1.63 20.95 -5.82
N ASN A 93 0.90 20.44 -6.81
CA ASN A 93 1.05 20.79 -8.23
C ASN A 93 0.01 21.82 -8.72
N ARG A 94 -0.76 22.44 -7.82
CA ARG A 94 -1.67 23.55 -8.11
C ARG A 94 -1.05 24.89 -7.72
#